data_AF-A0A8J7G156-F1
#
_entry.id   AF-A0A8J7G156-F1
#
_cell.length_a   1.000
_cell.length_b   1.000
_cell.length_c   1.000
_cell.angle_alpha   90.00
_cell.angle_beta   90.00
_cell.angle_gamma   90.00
#
_symmetry.space_group_name_H-M   'P 1'
#
loop_
_entity.id
_entity.type
_entity.pdbx_description
1 polymer ?
#
loop_
_entity_poly.entity_id
_entity_poly.type
_entity_poly.pdbx_seq_one_letter_code
_entity_poly.pdbx_strand_id
1 'polypeptide(L)'
;MLAQHPRGLYLLFATEMWERFSYYGNRALLALFMISALSFDKQFTAALYGQYTGLVYLSPLVGGYIADRFWGNRRSIMVGGLLMAAGQFALFFAGSVYQNLQLAVPLFYCGLGLIIAGNGFFKPNISSMVGQLYHAGDARKDAAYTIFYMGINLGSFLAPLVCGTLGDTGNPADFRWGFLAAGVGMLVSLLVFGSLQQRYLHTPDGTAIGLPPRRLSAEEKRQVDQSLTTIDLDRMLVIGVLSFFVIFFWSAFEQAGVSLTFLASESTDRTIFGWTMPTSWFQSLNPVFVLLFAPVLAQLWGSLARREREPASPTKMAIGLLLLSAGFLVIALGVRQIGDGVKMSMLWLVAMYWLHTLGELCLSPIGLSLVNKLAPVRFASLLMAVWFLANAAANWFAGILAGFYPEAGRPLPVFMGWQISNLADFFTLFVVMAFVAGAVLLLLTGVLQKRMHGVR
;
A
#
# COMPACT_ATOMS: atom_id res chain seq x y z
N MET A 1 -5.41 -0.68 -27.90
CA MET A 1 -5.87 -1.30 -26.63
C MET A 1 -6.80 -0.39 -25.82
N LEU A 2 -6.57 0.93 -25.68
CA LEU A 2 -7.44 1.81 -24.87
C LEU A 2 -8.86 2.03 -25.46
N ALA A 3 -9.06 2.04 -26.77
CA ALA A 3 -10.39 2.33 -27.36
C ALA A 3 -11.49 1.24 -27.14
N GLN A 4 -11.19 0.11 -26.48
CA GLN A 4 -12.12 -1.03 -26.34
C GLN A 4 -12.77 -1.19 -24.95
N HIS A 5 -12.49 -0.30 -24.00
CA HIS A 5 -13.04 -0.37 -22.63
C HIS A 5 -14.18 0.64 -22.40
N PRO A 6 -15.17 0.32 -21.53
CA PRO A 6 -16.23 1.25 -21.15
C PRO A 6 -15.66 2.56 -20.60
N ARG A 7 -16.31 3.69 -20.92
CA ARG A 7 -15.87 5.03 -20.45
C ARG A 7 -15.84 5.14 -18.92
N GLY A 8 -16.67 4.35 -18.23
CA GLY A 8 -16.63 4.23 -16.78
C GLY A 8 -15.25 3.80 -16.25
N LEU A 9 -14.50 2.98 -16.97
CA LEU A 9 -13.16 2.57 -16.55
C LEU A 9 -12.22 3.78 -16.45
N TYR A 10 -12.24 4.67 -17.43
CA TYR A 10 -11.38 5.87 -17.44
C TYR A 10 -11.75 6.87 -16.36
N LEU A 11 -13.04 6.95 -16.03
CA LEU A 11 -13.51 7.70 -14.87
C LEU A 11 -12.92 7.12 -13.58
N LEU A 12 -13.11 5.81 -13.33
CA LEU A 12 -12.60 5.16 -12.12
C LEU A 12 -11.07 5.24 -12.04
N PHE A 13 -10.39 5.07 -13.16
CA PHE A 13 -8.94 5.26 -13.28
C PHE A 13 -8.51 6.65 -12.84
N ALA A 14 -9.12 7.71 -13.40
CA ALA A 14 -8.71 9.08 -13.11
C ALA A 14 -9.03 9.47 -11.66
N THR A 15 -10.19 9.05 -11.17
CA THR A 15 -10.60 9.24 -9.77
C THR A 15 -9.61 8.56 -8.81
N GLU A 16 -9.28 7.29 -9.05
CA GLU A 16 -8.32 6.54 -8.23
C GLU A 16 -6.90 7.13 -8.32
N MET A 17 -6.43 7.49 -9.52
CA MET A 17 -5.11 8.09 -9.71
C MET A 17 -4.93 9.35 -8.86
N TRP A 18 -5.91 10.25 -8.85
CA TRP A 18 -5.85 11.49 -8.08
C TRP A 18 -5.99 11.27 -6.56
N GLU A 19 -6.80 10.29 -6.15
CA GLU A 19 -6.89 9.93 -4.73
C GLU A 19 -5.59 9.29 -4.23
N ARG A 20 -5.00 8.39 -5.03
CA ARG A 20 -3.66 7.82 -4.75
C ARG A 20 -2.59 8.89 -4.77
N PHE A 21 -2.68 9.88 -5.66
CA PHE A 21 -1.80 11.04 -5.63
C PHE A 21 -1.89 11.76 -4.28
N SER A 22 -3.10 12.04 -3.80
CA SER A 22 -3.31 12.66 -2.48
C SER A 22 -2.69 11.83 -1.34
N TYR A 23 -3.00 10.53 -1.31
CA TYR A 23 -2.55 9.64 -0.24
C TYR A 23 -1.03 9.49 -0.21
N TYR A 24 -0.40 9.20 -1.35
CA TYR A 24 1.05 9.00 -1.43
C TYR A 24 1.83 10.31 -1.27
N GLY A 25 1.25 11.45 -1.66
CA GLY A 25 1.83 12.77 -1.41
C GLY A 25 1.92 13.09 0.07
N ASN A 26 0.84 12.82 0.82
CA ASN A 26 0.86 12.90 2.29
C ASN A 26 1.87 11.90 2.88
N ARG A 27 1.79 10.64 2.45
CA ARG A 27 2.62 9.55 2.98
C ARG A 27 4.13 9.84 2.82
N ALA A 28 4.52 10.50 1.74
CA ALA A 28 5.91 10.86 1.46
C ALA A 28 6.46 11.98 2.36
N LEU A 29 5.59 12.83 2.91
CA LEU A 29 5.96 13.94 3.78
C LEU A 29 5.77 13.64 5.26
N LEU A 30 4.89 12.69 5.59
CA LEU A 30 4.35 12.52 6.94
C LEU A 30 5.42 12.31 8.02
N ALA A 31 6.37 11.39 7.80
CA ALA A 31 7.45 11.12 8.74
C ALA A 31 8.40 12.32 8.90
N LEU A 32 8.68 13.02 7.80
CA LEU A 32 9.53 14.21 7.80
C LEU A 32 8.85 15.39 8.52
N PHE A 33 7.54 15.55 8.34
CA PHE A 33 6.76 16.59 9.03
C PHE A 33 6.74 16.38 10.54
N MET A 34 6.50 15.15 10.99
CA MET A 34 6.51 14.80 12.42
C MET A 34 7.84 15.18 13.09
N ILE A 35 8.97 14.86 12.45
CA ILE A 35 10.30 15.13 13.00
C ILE A 35 10.65 16.62 12.87
N SER A 36 10.62 17.15 11.64
CA SER A 36 11.19 18.46 11.34
C SER A 36 10.30 19.63 11.74
N ALA A 37 8.98 19.45 11.79
CA ALA A 37 8.04 20.53 12.12
C ALA A 37 7.36 20.35 13.48
N LEU A 38 6.95 19.13 13.83
CA LEU A 38 6.29 18.85 15.12
C LEU A 38 7.25 18.48 16.25
N SER A 39 8.55 18.33 15.95
CA SER A 39 9.59 17.96 16.92
C SER A 39 9.32 16.62 17.63
N PHE A 40 8.64 15.69 16.95
CA PHE A 40 8.48 14.33 17.44
C PHE A 40 9.77 13.55 17.26
N ASP A 41 10.07 12.65 18.19
CA ASP A 41 11.21 11.77 18.04
C ASP A 41 10.95 10.63 17.05
N LYS A 42 12.02 9.99 16.57
CA LYS A 42 11.94 8.93 15.56
C LYS A 42 11.16 7.71 16.02
N GLN A 43 11.32 7.31 17.28
CA GLN A 43 10.64 6.13 17.83
C GLN A 43 9.12 6.38 17.89
N PHE A 44 8.72 7.55 18.39
CA PHE A 44 7.31 7.95 18.39
C PHE A 44 6.75 8.10 16.98
N THR A 45 7.49 8.76 16.09
CA THR A 45 7.15 8.94 14.67
C THR A 45 6.94 7.59 13.99
N ALA A 46 7.82 6.61 14.23
CA ALA A 46 7.73 5.27 13.69
C ALA A 46 6.49 4.51 14.17
N ALA A 47 6.22 4.54 15.48
CA ALA A 47 5.04 3.92 16.06
C ALA A 47 3.75 4.53 15.49
N LEU A 48 3.66 5.86 15.46
CA LEU A 48 2.49 6.56 14.96
C LEU A 48 2.27 6.34 13.46
N TYR A 49 3.33 6.34 12.66
CA TYR A 49 3.27 6.04 11.23
C TYR A 49 2.72 4.63 10.97
N GLY A 50 3.20 3.63 11.71
CA GLY A 50 2.73 2.25 11.60
C GLY A 50 1.27 2.07 12.04
N GLN A 51 0.85 2.77 13.11
CA GLN A 51 -0.54 2.76 13.56
C GLN A 51 -1.47 3.43 12.53
N TYR A 52 -1.08 4.59 12.01
CA TYR A 52 -1.83 5.31 10.99
C TYR A 52 -2.02 4.46 9.73
N THR A 53 -0.94 3.91 9.19
CA THR A 53 -0.99 3.05 8.00
C THR A 53 -1.76 1.76 8.28
N GLY A 54 -1.58 1.13 9.45
CA GLY A 54 -2.36 -0.03 9.87
C GLY A 54 -3.87 0.23 9.88
N LEU A 55 -4.30 1.36 10.43
CA LEU A 55 -5.71 1.76 10.44
C LEU A 55 -6.24 2.09 9.04
N VAL A 56 -5.41 2.64 8.15
CA VAL A 56 -5.75 2.83 6.72
C VAL A 56 -6.01 1.50 6.01
N TYR A 57 -5.37 0.40 6.41
CA TYR A 57 -5.66 -0.95 5.88
C TYR A 57 -6.86 -1.63 6.57
N LEU A 58 -7.18 -1.24 7.80
CA LEU A 58 -8.28 -1.82 8.58
C LEU A 58 -9.64 -1.16 8.29
N SER A 59 -9.68 0.17 8.17
CA SER A 59 -10.92 0.94 7.97
C SER A 59 -11.73 0.58 6.71
N PRO A 60 -11.14 0.09 5.60
CA PRO A 60 -11.89 -0.39 4.43
C PRO A 60 -12.93 -1.47 4.73
N LEU A 61 -12.70 -2.31 5.76
CA LEU A 61 -13.67 -3.33 6.15
C LEU A 61 -15.00 -2.72 6.61
N VAL A 62 -14.91 -1.60 7.33
CA VAL A 62 -16.08 -0.86 7.83
C VAL A 62 -16.78 -0.15 6.67
N GLY A 63 -16.04 0.57 5.82
CA GLY A 63 -16.64 1.34 4.73
C GLY A 63 -17.22 0.49 3.61
N GLY A 64 -16.65 -0.68 3.32
CA GLY A 64 -17.22 -1.67 2.41
C GLY A 64 -18.54 -2.24 2.96
N TYR A 65 -18.53 -2.68 4.22
CA TYR A 65 -19.73 -3.16 4.90
C TYR A 65 -20.87 -2.13 4.90
N ILE A 66 -20.56 -0.86 5.14
CA ILE A 66 -21.58 0.20 5.14
C ILE A 66 -22.16 0.42 3.73
N ALA A 67 -21.31 0.47 2.71
CA ALA A 67 -21.75 0.64 1.34
C ALA A 67 -22.67 -0.50 0.89
N ASP A 68 -22.28 -1.74 1.22
CA ASP A 68 -22.97 -2.96 0.83
C ASP A 68 -24.31 -3.18 1.55
N ARG A 69 -24.60 -2.43 2.62
CA ARG A 69 -25.84 -2.58 3.40
C ARG A 69 -26.75 -1.37 3.44
N PHE A 70 -26.20 -0.15 3.39
CA PHE A 70 -26.97 1.05 3.72
C PHE A 70 -27.19 1.99 2.53
N TRP A 71 -26.12 2.40 1.84
CA TRP A 71 -26.25 3.56 0.92
C TRP A 71 -25.46 3.49 -0.39
N GLY A 72 -24.76 2.38 -0.67
CA GLY A 72 -24.07 2.14 -1.95
C GLY A 72 -22.66 2.74 -2.08
N ASN A 73 -21.96 2.33 -3.14
CA ASN A 73 -20.56 2.69 -3.39
C ASN A 73 -20.38 4.17 -3.76
N ARG A 74 -21.28 4.77 -4.56
CA ARG A 74 -21.16 6.17 -5.03
C ARG A 74 -21.13 7.17 -3.87
N ARG A 75 -22.06 7.02 -2.92
CA ARG A 75 -22.12 7.87 -1.72
C ARG A 75 -20.90 7.66 -0.83
N SER A 76 -20.48 6.42 -0.66
CA SER A 76 -19.29 6.09 0.13
C SER A 76 -18.03 6.72 -0.46
N ILE A 77 -17.85 6.73 -1.77
CA ILE A 77 -16.71 7.39 -2.43
C ILE A 77 -16.75 8.90 -2.24
N MET A 78 -17.91 9.55 -2.40
CA MET A 78 -18.04 10.99 -2.20
C MET A 78 -17.77 11.38 -0.74
N VAL A 79 -18.39 10.70 0.23
CA VAL A 79 -18.17 10.95 1.67
C VAL A 79 -16.72 10.68 2.04
N GLY A 80 -16.19 9.53 1.60
CA GLY A 80 -14.81 9.13 1.85
C GLY A 80 -13.82 10.16 1.32
N GLY A 81 -14.00 10.59 0.07
CA GLY A 81 -13.12 11.59 -0.53
C GLY A 81 -13.24 12.97 0.11
N LEU A 82 -14.42 13.39 0.56
CA LEU A 82 -14.60 14.66 1.30
C LEU A 82 -13.89 14.63 2.65
N LEU A 83 -13.97 13.51 3.37
CA LEU A 83 -13.23 13.31 4.63
C LEU A 83 -11.72 13.32 4.38
N MET A 84 -11.23 12.65 3.34
CA MET A 84 -9.82 12.68 2.97
C MET A 84 -9.36 14.10 2.62
N ALA A 85 -10.13 14.85 1.83
CA ALA A 85 -9.81 16.23 1.47
C ALA A 85 -9.74 17.10 2.74
N ALA A 86 -10.75 17.03 3.60
CA ALA A 86 -10.77 17.73 4.88
C ALA A 86 -9.55 17.38 5.75
N GLY A 87 -9.16 16.10 5.76
CA GLY A 87 -7.97 15.65 6.48
C GLY A 87 -6.67 16.24 5.92
N GLN A 88 -6.51 16.30 4.60
CA GLN A 88 -5.36 16.95 3.96
C GLN A 88 -5.31 18.46 4.25
N PHE A 89 -6.45 19.14 4.25
CA PHE A 89 -6.51 20.56 4.63
C PHE A 89 -6.22 20.77 6.13
N ALA A 90 -6.64 19.85 7.01
CA ALA A 90 -6.24 19.88 8.41
C ALA A 90 -4.72 19.76 8.57
N LEU A 91 -4.05 18.91 7.77
CA LEU A 91 -2.58 18.83 7.73
C LEU A 91 -1.94 20.10 7.16
N PHE A 92 -2.52 20.72 6.13
CA PHE A 92 -2.09 22.04 5.63
C PHE A 92 -2.14 23.10 6.73
N PHE A 93 -3.23 23.16 7.51
CA PHE A 93 -3.35 24.10 8.61
C PHE A 93 -2.38 23.76 9.75
N ALA A 94 -2.20 22.48 10.08
CA ALA A 94 -1.19 22.04 11.04
C ALA A 94 0.22 22.52 10.64
N GLY A 95 0.59 22.36 9.37
CA GLY A 95 1.86 22.87 8.83
C GLY A 95 1.93 24.40 8.76
N SER A 96 0.80 25.09 8.66
CA SER A 96 0.75 26.57 8.67
C SER A 96 0.92 27.17 10.06
N VAL A 97 0.54 26.43 11.11
CA VAL A 97 0.66 26.86 12.50
C VAL A 97 1.69 26.03 13.29
N TYR A 98 2.64 25.38 12.61
CA TYR A 98 3.59 24.44 13.23
C TYR A 98 4.39 25.03 14.42
N GLN A 99 4.61 26.35 14.42
CA GLN A 99 5.28 27.06 15.52
C GLN A 99 4.46 27.07 16.82
N ASN A 100 3.14 26.87 16.74
CA ASN A 100 2.26 26.69 17.89
C ASN A 100 1.83 25.22 17.97
N LEU A 101 2.65 24.40 18.65
CA LEU A 101 2.43 22.96 18.77
C LEU A 101 1.10 22.61 19.45
N GLN A 102 0.57 23.47 20.34
CA GLN A 102 -0.72 23.25 21.00
C GLN A 102 -1.89 23.24 20.00
N LEU A 103 -1.76 23.95 18.88
CA LEU A 103 -2.75 23.95 17.80
C LEU A 103 -2.38 22.98 16.68
N ALA A 104 -1.09 22.92 16.32
CA ALA A 104 -0.61 22.09 15.22
C ALA A 104 -0.83 20.60 15.46
N VAL A 105 -0.53 20.10 16.67
CA VAL A 105 -0.61 18.67 16.99
C VAL A 105 -2.06 18.14 16.97
N PRO A 106 -3.06 18.82 17.59
CA PRO A 106 -4.46 18.40 17.45
C PRO A 106 -4.97 18.42 16.00
N LEU A 107 -4.61 19.45 15.21
CA LEU A 107 -4.96 19.52 13.79
C LEU A 107 -4.34 18.37 13.00
N PHE A 108 -3.09 18.02 13.31
CA PHE A 108 -2.39 16.89 12.73
C PHE A 108 -3.13 15.57 12.99
N TYR A 109 -3.46 15.25 14.25
CA TYR A 109 -4.21 14.03 14.60
C TYR A 109 -5.62 14.01 14.00
N CYS A 110 -6.31 15.16 13.98
CA CYS A 110 -7.60 15.31 13.31
C CYS A 110 -7.46 14.98 11.81
N GLY A 111 -6.42 15.49 11.15
CA GLY A 111 -6.10 15.21 9.76
C GLY A 111 -5.90 13.71 9.50
N LEU A 112 -5.09 13.04 10.32
CA LEU A 112 -4.88 11.60 10.20
C LEU A 112 -6.16 10.80 10.41
N GLY A 113 -6.98 11.13 11.42
CA GLY A 113 -8.26 10.48 11.70
C GLY A 113 -9.25 10.62 10.55
N LEU A 114 -9.36 11.81 9.97
CA LEU A 114 -10.20 12.08 8.80
C LEU A 114 -9.74 11.30 7.56
N ILE A 115 -8.42 11.21 7.32
CA ILE A 115 -7.88 10.41 6.21
C ILE A 115 -8.12 8.91 6.43
N ILE A 116 -7.95 8.39 7.65
CA ILE A 116 -8.26 6.98 7.99
C ILE A 116 -9.73 6.67 7.69
N ALA A 117 -10.65 7.49 8.19
CA ALA A 117 -12.08 7.30 7.98
C ALA A 117 -12.44 7.44 6.49
N GLY A 118 -11.89 8.45 5.83
CA GLY A 118 -12.15 8.73 4.42
C GLY A 118 -11.67 7.63 3.48
N ASN A 119 -10.44 7.15 3.67
CA ASN A 119 -9.90 6.01 2.92
C ASN A 119 -10.74 4.74 3.15
N GLY A 120 -11.24 4.54 4.38
CA GLY A 120 -12.12 3.42 4.71
C GLY A 120 -13.39 3.39 3.85
N PHE A 121 -14.01 4.54 3.59
CA PHE A 121 -15.17 4.62 2.71
C PHE A 121 -14.81 4.64 1.21
N PHE A 122 -13.66 5.19 0.83
CA PHE A 122 -13.32 5.35 -0.58
C PHE A 122 -12.81 4.04 -1.21
N LYS A 123 -11.76 3.47 -0.62
CA LYS A 123 -10.95 2.40 -1.23
C LYS A 123 -11.68 1.08 -1.54
N PRO A 124 -12.48 0.50 -0.63
CA PRO A 124 -13.17 -0.77 -0.94
C PRO A 124 -14.28 -0.59 -1.99
N ASN A 125 -14.76 0.64 -2.17
CA ASN A 125 -15.94 0.94 -2.96
C ASN A 125 -15.64 1.30 -4.41
N ILE A 126 -14.49 1.90 -4.69
CA ILE A 126 -14.11 2.26 -6.06
C ILE A 126 -13.66 1.04 -6.88
N SER A 127 -12.89 0.16 -6.26
CA SER A 127 -12.38 -1.07 -6.89
C SER A 127 -13.48 -2.08 -7.22
N SER A 128 -14.55 -2.13 -6.41
CA SER A 128 -15.69 -3.02 -6.63
C SER A 128 -16.53 -2.64 -7.85
N MET A 129 -16.52 -1.36 -8.25
CA MET A 129 -17.28 -0.88 -9.42
C MET A 129 -16.61 -1.22 -10.75
N VAL A 130 -15.29 -1.42 -10.79
CA VAL A 130 -14.57 -1.78 -12.03
C VAL A 130 -15.13 -3.07 -12.63
N GLY A 131 -15.37 -4.08 -11.79
CA GLY A 131 -15.88 -5.37 -12.23
C GLY A 131 -17.33 -5.35 -12.71
N GLN A 132 -18.11 -4.34 -12.32
CA GLN A 132 -19.53 -4.17 -12.69
C GLN A 132 -19.73 -3.52 -14.06
N LEU A 133 -18.66 -2.98 -14.66
CA LEU A 133 -18.68 -2.38 -16.00
C LEU A 133 -18.72 -3.42 -17.14
N TYR A 134 -18.61 -4.70 -16.82
CA TYR A 134 -18.43 -5.79 -17.78
C TYR A 134 -19.43 -6.92 -17.50
N HIS A 135 -19.83 -7.64 -18.54
CA HIS A 135 -20.63 -8.87 -18.38
C HIS A 135 -19.81 -9.97 -17.69
N ALA A 136 -20.50 -10.94 -17.09
CA ALA A 136 -19.85 -12.15 -16.58
C ALA A 136 -19.13 -12.88 -17.73
N GLY A 137 -17.87 -13.26 -17.51
CA GLY A 137 -17.03 -13.95 -18.51
C GLY A 137 -16.36 -13.04 -19.55
N ASP A 138 -16.51 -11.71 -19.48
CA ASP A 138 -15.84 -10.80 -20.41
C ASP A 138 -14.31 -10.82 -20.22
N ALA A 139 -13.58 -11.25 -21.25
CA ALA A 139 -12.12 -11.37 -21.25
C ALA A 139 -11.39 -10.03 -21.03
N ARG A 140 -12.05 -8.88 -21.25
CA ARG A 140 -11.46 -7.55 -21.04
C ARG A 140 -11.35 -7.18 -19.56
N LYS A 141 -11.99 -7.91 -18.65
CA LYS A 141 -12.04 -7.58 -17.22
C LYS A 141 -10.65 -7.57 -16.58
N ASP A 142 -9.81 -8.54 -16.90
CA ASP A 142 -8.44 -8.63 -16.36
C ASP A 142 -7.55 -7.48 -16.86
N ALA A 143 -7.68 -7.12 -18.15
CA ALA A 143 -7.02 -5.95 -18.72
C ALA A 143 -7.53 -4.65 -18.08
N ALA A 144 -8.82 -4.57 -17.72
CA ALA A 144 -9.40 -3.42 -17.04
C ALA A 144 -8.82 -3.22 -15.63
N TYR A 145 -8.68 -4.30 -14.84
CA TYR A 145 -8.01 -4.23 -13.54
C TYR A 145 -6.53 -3.85 -13.67
N THR A 146 -5.86 -4.29 -14.73
CA THR A 146 -4.49 -3.86 -15.05
C THR A 146 -4.43 -2.36 -15.34
N ILE A 147 -5.34 -1.83 -16.16
CA ILE A 147 -5.44 -0.39 -16.44
C ILE A 147 -5.70 0.40 -15.16
N PHE A 148 -6.67 -0.04 -14.36
CA PHE A 148 -6.97 0.58 -13.07
C PHE A 148 -5.74 0.62 -12.14
N TYR A 149 -5.00 -0.49 -12.06
CA TYR A 149 -3.77 -0.59 -11.28
C TYR A 149 -2.64 0.32 -11.80
N MET A 150 -2.52 0.53 -13.11
CA MET A 150 -1.60 1.53 -13.66
C MET A 150 -1.93 2.95 -13.17
N GLY A 151 -3.20 3.28 -12.96
CA GLY A 151 -3.63 4.57 -12.42
C GLY A 151 -3.15 4.79 -10.99
N ILE A 152 -3.23 3.75 -10.16
CA ILE A 152 -2.69 3.77 -8.80
C ILE A 152 -1.20 4.09 -8.78
N ASN A 153 -0.43 3.39 -9.62
CA ASN A 153 1.02 3.58 -9.69
C ASN A 153 1.40 4.93 -10.30
N LEU A 154 0.67 5.41 -11.30
CA LEU A 154 0.91 6.74 -11.86
C LEU A 154 0.70 7.84 -10.83
N GLY A 155 -0.38 7.77 -10.05
CA GLY A 155 -0.62 8.71 -8.94
C GLY A 155 0.46 8.63 -7.87
N SER A 156 0.85 7.41 -7.47
CA SER A 156 1.91 7.15 -6.50
C SER A 156 3.29 7.61 -6.96
N PHE A 157 3.58 7.56 -8.27
CA PHE A 157 4.83 8.07 -8.85
C PHE A 157 4.88 9.61 -8.84
N LEU A 158 3.80 10.26 -9.27
CA LEU A 158 3.74 11.72 -9.39
C LEU A 158 3.70 12.42 -8.02
N ALA A 159 3.09 11.80 -7.01
CA ALA A 159 2.83 12.49 -5.76
C ALA A 159 4.07 12.85 -4.94
N PRO A 160 5.04 11.95 -4.69
CA PRO A 160 6.24 12.31 -3.95
C PRO A 160 7.10 13.33 -4.70
N LEU A 161 7.00 13.38 -6.04
CA LEU A 161 7.67 14.38 -6.86
C LEU A 161 7.03 15.76 -6.66
N VAL A 162 5.71 15.88 -6.82
CA VAL A 162 5.00 17.16 -6.71
C VAL A 162 4.91 17.63 -5.25
N CYS A 163 4.34 16.83 -4.36
CA CYS A 163 4.18 17.19 -2.94
C CYS A 163 5.55 17.33 -2.27
N GLY A 164 6.52 16.51 -2.64
CA GLY A 164 7.90 16.59 -2.16
C GLY A 164 8.62 17.87 -2.55
N THR A 165 8.57 18.25 -3.83
CA THR A 165 9.19 19.51 -4.28
C THR A 165 8.58 20.73 -3.60
N LEU A 166 7.30 20.68 -3.25
CA LEU A 166 6.63 21.77 -2.55
C LEU A 166 6.83 21.74 -1.03
N GLY A 167 6.98 20.55 -0.43
CA GLY A 167 6.92 20.36 1.03
C GLY A 167 8.22 19.95 1.71
N ASP A 168 9.10 19.23 1.02
CA ASP A 168 10.39 18.72 1.54
C ASP A 168 11.55 19.56 0.98
N THR A 169 11.51 20.86 1.27
CA THR A 169 12.50 21.85 0.82
C THR A 169 13.66 22.04 1.80
N GLY A 170 13.56 21.42 2.99
CA GLY A 170 14.42 21.68 4.14
C GLY A 170 13.89 22.77 5.10
N ASN A 171 12.87 23.54 4.71
CA ASN A 171 12.19 24.49 5.60
C ASN A 171 10.90 23.88 6.15
N PRO A 172 10.74 23.72 7.49
CA PRO A 172 9.52 23.17 8.08
C PRO A 172 8.23 23.93 7.72
N ALA A 173 8.33 25.22 7.38
CA ALA A 173 7.18 26.01 6.95
C ALA A 173 6.61 25.56 5.59
N ASP A 174 7.36 24.82 4.79
CA ASP A 174 6.96 24.48 3.42
C ASP A 174 6.12 23.20 3.35
N PHE A 175 6.16 22.33 4.37
CA PHE A 175 5.33 21.12 4.42
C PHE A 175 3.85 21.39 4.15
N ARG A 176 3.34 22.56 4.55
CA ARG A 176 1.97 22.99 4.23
C ARG A 176 1.69 22.93 2.74
N TRP A 177 2.60 23.38 1.88
CA TRP A 177 2.37 23.41 0.43
C TRP A 177 2.31 22.00 -0.17
N GLY A 178 3.08 21.06 0.37
CA GLY A 178 2.97 19.64 0.04
C GLY A 178 1.61 19.05 0.42
N PHE A 179 1.11 19.33 1.63
CA PHE A 179 -0.22 18.90 2.08
C PHE A 179 -1.35 19.60 1.30
N LEU A 180 -1.18 20.87 0.93
CA LEU A 180 -2.13 21.59 0.08
C LEU A 180 -2.24 20.92 -1.29
N ALA A 181 -1.11 20.60 -1.92
CA ALA A 181 -1.11 19.90 -3.21
C ALA A 181 -1.80 18.53 -3.11
N ALA A 182 -1.57 17.77 -2.03
CA ALA A 182 -2.28 16.53 -1.77
C ALA A 182 -3.79 16.74 -1.59
N GLY A 183 -4.21 17.79 -0.87
CA GLY A 183 -5.61 18.16 -0.69
C GLY A 183 -6.30 18.57 -2.00
N VAL A 184 -5.63 19.38 -2.82
CA VAL A 184 -6.10 19.75 -4.16
C VAL A 184 -6.26 18.51 -5.04
N GLY A 185 -5.31 17.58 -5.02
CA GLY A 185 -5.42 16.30 -5.74
C GLY A 185 -6.68 15.52 -5.35
N MET A 186 -7.00 15.47 -4.05
CA MET A 186 -8.24 14.84 -3.57
C MET A 186 -9.50 15.57 -4.05
N LEU A 187 -9.51 16.91 -4.07
CA LEU A 187 -10.63 17.68 -4.63
C LEU A 187 -10.81 17.43 -6.13
N VAL A 188 -9.71 17.30 -6.88
CA VAL A 188 -9.76 16.94 -8.32
C VAL A 188 -10.38 15.55 -8.48
N SER A 189 -9.97 14.58 -7.67
CA SER A 189 -10.57 13.23 -7.66
C SER A 189 -12.09 13.28 -7.46
N LEU A 190 -12.56 14.04 -6.45
CA LEU A 190 -13.98 14.25 -6.17
C LEU A 190 -14.72 14.96 -7.29
N LEU A 191 -14.11 15.99 -7.90
CA LEU A 191 -14.72 16.75 -8.99
C LEU A 191 -14.89 15.87 -10.23
N VAL A 192 -13.87 15.10 -10.58
CA VAL A 192 -13.91 14.14 -11.69
C VAL A 192 -14.99 13.08 -11.43
N PHE A 193 -15.01 12.47 -10.25
CA PHE A 193 -16.01 11.47 -9.90
C PHE A 193 -17.43 12.06 -9.88
N GLY A 194 -17.61 13.16 -9.15
CA GLY A 194 -18.88 13.84 -8.93
C GLY A 194 -19.56 14.29 -10.22
N SER A 195 -18.79 14.85 -11.16
CA SER A 195 -19.31 15.38 -12.42
C SER A 195 -19.63 14.30 -13.46
N LEU A 196 -18.94 13.15 -13.43
CA LEU A 196 -19.03 12.15 -14.50
C LEU A 196 -19.69 10.83 -14.09
N GLN A 197 -19.84 10.54 -12.79
CA GLN A 197 -20.41 9.27 -12.30
C GLN A 197 -21.81 8.98 -12.85
N GLN A 198 -22.66 10.01 -12.93
CA GLN A 198 -24.03 9.91 -13.44
C GLN A 198 -24.05 9.51 -14.92
N ARG A 199 -23.03 9.89 -15.68
CA ARG A 199 -22.96 9.67 -17.13
C ARG A 199 -22.30 8.35 -17.50
N TYR A 200 -21.26 7.95 -16.78
CA TYR A 200 -20.38 6.86 -17.22
C TYR A 200 -20.40 5.59 -16.36
N LEU A 201 -20.98 5.60 -15.16
CA LEU A 201 -21.04 4.41 -14.30
C LEU A 201 -22.35 3.64 -14.46
N HIS A 202 -22.47 2.95 -15.60
CA HIS A 202 -23.56 2.04 -15.90
C HIS A 202 -23.02 0.65 -16.20
N THR A 203 -23.79 -0.37 -15.85
CA THR A 203 -23.58 -1.74 -16.31
C THR A 203 -23.74 -1.80 -17.83
N PRO A 204 -23.28 -2.89 -18.48
CA PRO A 204 -23.56 -3.09 -19.90
C PRO A 204 -25.05 -3.02 -20.27
N ASP A 205 -25.93 -3.37 -19.33
CA ASP A 205 -27.39 -3.34 -19.49
C ASP A 205 -28.01 -1.95 -19.22
N GLY A 206 -27.19 -0.94 -18.97
CA GLY A 206 -27.61 0.44 -18.74
C GLY A 206 -28.07 0.77 -17.32
N THR A 207 -27.99 -0.18 -16.38
CA THR A 207 -28.35 0.07 -14.97
C THR A 207 -27.24 0.83 -14.24
N ALA A 208 -27.60 1.78 -13.38
CA ALA A 208 -26.61 2.59 -12.67
C ALA A 208 -25.84 1.77 -11.61
N ILE A 209 -24.50 1.85 -11.67
CA ILE A 209 -23.58 1.17 -10.75
C ILE A 209 -23.43 1.94 -9.44
N GLY A 210 -23.32 1.24 -8.31
CA GLY A 210 -22.96 1.83 -7.02
C GLY A 210 -24.08 2.57 -6.29
N LEU A 211 -25.34 2.32 -6.68
CA LEU A 211 -26.54 2.74 -5.97
C LEU A 211 -26.79 1.87 -4.71
N PRO A 212 -27.67 2.30 -3.78
CA PRO A 212 -27.99 1.52 -2.59
C PRO A 212 -28.43 0.09 -2.93
N PRO A 213 -27.95 -0.91 -2.17
CA PRO A 213 -28.21 -2.32 -2.43
C PRO A 213 -29.70 -2.64 -2.29
N ARG A 214 -30.23 -3.47 -3.21
CA ARG A 214 -31.58 -4.06 -3.08
C ARG A 214 -31.55 -5.11 -1.96
N ARG A 215 -32.64 -5.21 -1.18
CA ARG A 215 -32.80 -6.30 -0.21
C ARG A 215 -32.85 -7.64 -0.94
N LEU A 216 -31.89 -8.52 -0.63
CA LEU A 216 -31.89 -9.92 -1.08
C LEU A 216 -33.14 -10.64 -0.59
N SER A 217 -33.71 -11.49 -1.45
CA SER A 217 -34.81 -12.38 -1.14
C SER A 217 -34.41 -13.48 -0.14
N ALA A 218 -35.39 -14.13 0.48
CA ALA A 218 -35.14 -15.22 1.42
C ALA A 218 -34.51 -16.46 0.76
N GLU A 219 -34.78 -16.68 -0.54
CA GLU A 219 -34.18 -17.76 -1.34
C GLU A 219 -32.70 -17.51 -1.65
N GLU A 220 -32.33 -16.28 -2.02
CA GLU A 220 -30.92 -15.90 -2.24
C GLU A 220 -30.09 -16.05 -0.96
N LYS A 221 -30.69 -15.82 0.22
CA LYS A 221 -30.04 -16.06 1.51
C LYS A 221 -29.87 -17.54 1.84
N ARG A 222 -30.82 -18.40 1.41
CA ARG A 222 -30.78 -19.86 1.63
C ARG A 222 -29.75 -20.57 0.76
N GLN A 223 -29.45 -20.05 -0.43
CA GLN A 223 -28.44 -20.61 -1.34
C GLN A 223 -27.00 -20.56 -0.80
N VAL A 224 -26.72 -19.74 0.22
CA VAL A 224 -25.38 -19.57 0.83
C VAL A 224 -25.08 -20.65 1.91
N ASP A 225 -26.08 -21.47 2.28
CA ASP A 225 -26.01 -22.36 3.45
C ASP A 225 -25.61 -23.80 3.10
N GLN A 226 -24.48 -23.96 2.40
CA GLN A 226 -23.83 -25.26 2.26
C GLN A 226 -22.87 -25.52 3.43
N SER A 227 -22.74 -26.80 3.82
CA SER A 227 -21.80 -27.25 4.83
C SER A 227 -20.36 -27.19 4.30
N LEU A 228 -19.42 -26.86 5.18
CA LEU A 228 -18.00 -26.80 4.83
C LEU A 228 -17.48 -28.19 4.46
N THR A 229 -16.80 -28.30 3.32
CA THR A 229 -16.07 -29.50 2.94
C THR A 229 -14.67 -29.50 3.57
N THR A 230 -14.01 -30.67 3.60
CA THR A 230 -12.60 -30.76 4.00
C THR A 230 -11.68 -29.97 3.04
N ILE A 231 -12.05 -29.88 1.76
CA ILE A 231 -11.37 -29.07 0.74
C ILE A 231 -11.47 -27.58 1.09
N ASP A 232 -12.63 -27.11 1.56
CA ASP A 232 -12.82 -25.73 1.99
C ASP A 232 -11.92 -25.38 3.17
N LEU A 233 -11.81 -26.27 4.16
CA LEU A 233 -10.93 -26.09 5.31
C LEU A 233 -9.45 -26.02 4.90
N ASP A 234 -9.01 -26.89 3.98
CA ASP A 234 -7.65 -26.86 3.43
C ASP A 234 -7.35 -25.51 2.75
N ARG A 235 -8.28 -25.01 1.93
CA ARG A 235 -8.14 -23.75 1.22
C ARG A 235 -8.14 -22.54 2.17
N MET A 236 -9.00 -22.57 3.19
CA MET A 236 -9.01 -21.56 4.26
C MET A 236 -7.68 -21.56 5.03
N LEU A 237 -7.11 -22.74 5.32
CA LEU A 237 -5.80 -22.87 5.96
C LEU A 237 -4.70 -22.30 5.08
N VAL A 238 -4.73 -22.56 3.76
CA VAL A 238 -3.76 -21.94 2.83
C VAL A 238 -3.84 -20.42 2.89
N ILE A 239 -5.04 -19.83 2.86
CA ILE A 239 -5.20 -18.37 3.00
C ILE A 239 -4.61 -17.89 4.31
N GLY A 240 -4.93 -18.53 5.44
CA GLY A 240 -4.41 -18.16 6.76
C GLY A 240 -2.89 -18.21 6.83
N VAL A 241 -2.27 -19.29 6.33
CA VAL A 241 -0.80 -19.44 6.28
C VAL A 241 -0.17 -18.37 5.40
N LEU A 242 -0.71 -18.12 4.20
CA LEU A 242 -0.18 -17.10 3.31
C LEU A 242 -0.34 -15.69 3.90
N SER A 243 -1.48 -15.39 4.53
CA SER A 243 -1.70 -14.14 5.26
C SER A 243 -0.69 -13.94 6.38
N PHE A 244 -0.27 -14.99 7.08
CA PHE A 244 0.81 -14.90 8.06
C PHE A 244 2.15 -14.49 7.43
N PHE A 245 2.55 -15.09 6.29
CA PHE A 245 3.80 -14.72 5.61
C PHE A 245 3.78 -13.30 5.02
N VAL A 246 2.59 -12.84 4.62
CA VAL A 246 2.35 -11.48 4.12
C VAL A 246 2.67 -10.42 5.18
N ILE A 247 2.53 -10.74 6.47
CA ILE A 247 2.91 -9.83 7.56
C ILE A 247 4.40 -9.48 7.48
N PHE A 248 5.28 -10.45 7.27
CA PHE A 248 6.73 -10.21 7.20
C PHE A 248 7.14 -9.45 5.94
N PHE A 249 6.48 -9.72 4.81
CA PHE A 249 6.76 -8.98 3.59
C PHE A 249 6.42 -7.50 3.78
N TRP A 250 5.19 -7.19 4.17
CA TRP A 250 4.78 -5.80 4.31
C TRP A 250 5.41 -5.11 5.51
N SER A 251 5.68 -5.78 6.63
CA SER A 251 6.34 -5.13 7.77
C SER A 251 7.73 -4.60 7.42
N ALA A 252 8.44 -5.30 6.54
CA ALA A 252 9.72 -4.91 6.01
C ALA A 252 9.60 -3.96 4.81
N PHE A 253 8.66 -4.18 3.88
CA PHE A 253 8.45 -3.28 2.74
C PHE A 253 8.00 -1.88 3.15
N GLU A 254 7.13 -1.78 4.15
CA GLU A 254 6.54 -0.52 4.65
C GLU A 254 7.57 0.39 5.37
N GLN A 255 8.78 -0.11 5.64
CA GLN A 255 9.92 0.68 6.09
C GLN A 255 10.27 1.85 5.15
N ALA A 256 9.89 1.73 3.87
CA ALA A 256 10.02 2.78 2.85
C ALA A 256 9.43 4.13 3.28
N GLY A 257 8.39 4.09 4.13
CA GLY A 257 7.70 5.27 4.63
C GLY A 257 8.34 5.95 5.83
N VAL A 258 9.23 5.25 6.53
CA VAL A 258 9.74 5.65 7.84
C VAL A 258 11.26 5.50 7.93
N SER A 259 11.81 4.33 8.27
CA SER A 259 13.23 4.16 8.57
C SER A 259 14.12 4.40 7.34
N LEU A 260 13.66 4.02 6.15
CA LEU A 260 14.35 4.34 4.89
C LEU A 260 14.27 5.83 4.54
N THR A 261 13.20 6.51 4.94
CA THR A 261 13.09 7.99 4.83
C THR A 261 14.11 8.66 5.76
N PHE A 262 14.30 8.15 6.99
CA PHE A 262 15.33 8.66 7.90
C PHE A 262 16.73 8.47 7.32
N LEU A 263 17.02 7.27 6.82
CA LEU A 263 18.30 6.95 6.17
C LEU A 263 18.56 7.87 4.96
N ALA A 264 17.55 8.07 4.11
CA ALA A 264 17.65 8.93 2.94
C ALA A 264 17.92 10.40 3.31
N SER A 265 17.28 10.90 4.38
CA SER A 265 17.45 12.28 4.82
C SER A 265 18.84 12.53 5.41
N GLU A 266 19.27 11.63 6.30
CA GLU A 266 20.41 11.86 7.21
C GLU A 266 21.72 11.34 6.63
N SER A 267 21.68 10.15 6.04
CA SER A 267 22.87 9.34 5.76
C SER A 267 23.13 9.11 4.27
N THR A 268 22.29 9.66 3.39
CA THR A 268 22.44 9.53 1.94
C THR A 268 22.84 10.86 1.32
N ASP A 269 23.85 10.85 0.45
CA ASP A 269 24.22 12.01 -0.36
C ASP A 269 23.14 12.22 -1.43
N ARG A 270 22.42 13.34 -1.33
CA ARG A 270 21.31 13.71 -2.21
C ARG A 270 21.66 14.85 -3.16
N THR A 271 22.93 15.26 -3.23
CA THR A 271 23.35 16.37 -4.07
C THR A 271 23.58 15.91 -5.51
N ILE A 272 22.83 16.49 -6.45
CA ILE A 272 22.92 16.24 -7.88
C ILE A 272 23.25 17.57 -8.56
N PHE A 273 24.44 17.66 -9.17
CA PHE A 273 24.90 18.87 -9.87
C PHE A 273 24.75 20.17 -9.04
N GLY A 274 24.98 20.10 -7.72
CA GLY A 274 24.88 21.25 -6.80
C GLY A 274 23.47 21.52 -6.24
N TRP A 275 22.44 20.77 -6.65
CA TRP A 275 21.10 20.83 -6.09
C TRP A 275 20.83 19.64 -5.18
N THR A 276 20.22 19.86 -4.01
CA THR A 276 19.87 18.79 -3.08
C THR A 276 18.48 18.27 -3.39
N MET A 277 18.40 17.01 -3.85
CA MET A 277 17.15 16.33 -4.15
C MET A 277 16.31 16.09 -2.88
N PRO A 278 14.99 16.39 -2.87
CA PRO A 278 14.12 16.06 -1.73
C PRO A 278 14.19 14.58 -1.35
N THR A 279 14.14 14.30 -0.05
CA THR A 279 14.14 12.93 0.49
C THR A 279 12.91 12.16 0.02
N SER A 280 11.76 12.84 -0.01
CA SER A 280 10.48 12.24 -0.41
C SER A 280 10.51 11.63 -1.82
N TRP A 281 11.38 12.12 -2.72
CA TRP A 281 11.48 11.62 -4.09
C TRP A 281 11.89 10.15 -4.16
N PHE A 282 12.61 9.60 -3.19
CA PHE A 282 12.94 8.17 -3.15
C PHE A 282 11.69 7.29 -3.13
N GLN A 283 10.58 7.75 -2.55
CA GLN A 283 9.33 6.98 -2.55
C GLN A 283 8.70 6.85 -3.94
N SER A 284 9.10 7.67 -4.93
CA SER A 284 8.67 7.53 -6.32
C SER A 284 9.38 6.39 -7.08
N LEU A 285 10.48 5.85 -6.53
CA LEU A 285 11.24 4.76 -7.15
C LEU A 285 10.43 3.47 -7.24
N ASN A 286 9.69 3.13 -6.18
CA ASN A 286 8.85 1.93 -6.18
C ASN A 286 7.80 1.95 -7.32
N PRO A 287 6.90 2.95 -7.42
CA PRO A 287 5.87 2.95 -8.46
C PRO A 287 6.44 3.09 -9.87
N VAL A 288 7.56 3.80 -10.09
CA VAL A 288 8.18 3.84 -11.42
C VAL A 288 8.75 2.47 -11.80
N PHE A 289 9.38 1.75 -10.87
CA PHE A 289 9.82 0.39 -11.12
C PHE A 289 8.65 -0.57 -11.35
N VAL A 290 7.50 -0.39 -10.67
CA VAL A 290 6.29 -1.17 -10.96
C VAL A 290 5.85 -0.94 -12.41
N LEU A 291 5.75 0.32 -12.84
CA LEU A 291 5.35 0.67 -14.20
C LEU A 291 6.30 0.10 -15.27
N LEU A 292 7.61 0.08 -15.00
CA LEU A 292 8.63 -0.43 -15.92
C LEU A 292 8.71 -1.95 -15.94
N PHE A 293 8.66 -2.61 -14.78
CA PHE A 293 8.97 -4.04 -14.65
C PHE A 293 7.75 -4.95 -14.51
N ALA A 294 6.54 -4.44 -14.20
CA ALA A 294 5.33 -5.26 -14.19
C ALA A 294 5.06 -5.94 -15.55
N PRO A 295 5.16 -5.25 -16.71
CA PRO A 295 4.99 -5.91 -18.01
C PRO A 295 6.05 -6.99 -18.27
N VAL A 296 7.29 -6.75 -17.83
CA VAL A 296 8.41 -7.70 -17.99
C VAL A 296 8.16 -8.98 -17.18
N LEU A 297 7.75 -8.84 -15.91
CA LEU A 297 7.41 -9.99 -15.07
C LEU A 297 6.17 -10.74 -15.57
N ALA A 298 5.15 -10.02 -16.06
CA ALA A 298 3.97 -10.66 -16.66
C ALA A 298 4.36 -11.50 -17.89
N GLN A 299 5.25 -11.00 -18.74
CA GLN A 299 5.78 -11.75 -19.89
C GLN A 299 6.61 -12.96 -19.45
N LEU A 300 7.44 -12.83 -18.42
CA LEU A 300 8.20 -13.93 -17.84
C LEU A 300 7.27 -15.05 -17.33
N TRP A 301 6.27 -14.71 -16.53
CA TRP A 301 5.30 -15.68 -16.02
C TRP A 301 4.48 -16.32 -17.15
N GLY A 302 4.01 -15.53 -18.11
CA GLY A 302 3.29 -16.06 -19.28
C GLY A 302 4.14 -16.97 -20.17
N SER A 303 5.45 -16.71 -20.28
CA SER A 303 6.40 -17.59 -20.97
C SER A 303 6.59 -18.92 -20.25
N LEU A 304 6.73 -18.88 -18.93
CA LEU A 304 6.85 -20.08 -18.10
C LEU A 304 5.54 -20.88 -18.07
N ALA A 305 4.39 -20.22 -18.05
CA ALA A 305 3.07 -20.84 -18.09
C ALA A 305 2.86 -21.65 -19.38
N ARG A 306 3.25 -21.09 -20.54
CA ARG A 306 3.24 -21.80 -21.84
C ARG A 306 4.14 -23.03 -21.88
N ARG A 307 5.13 -23.11 -20.98
CA ARG A 307 6.04 -24.26 -20.83
C ARG A 307 5.65 -25.16 -19.65
N GLU A 308 4.48 -24.94 -19.04
CA GLU A 308 4.00 -25.63 -17.83
C GLU A 308 4.95 -25.55 -16.62
N ARG A 309 5.79 -24.51 -16.58
CA ARG A 309 6.81 -24.27 -15.54
C ARG A 309 6.54 -23.02 -14.70
N GLU A 310 5.34 -22.47 -14.79
CA GLU A 310 4.96 -21.35 -13.93
C GLU A 310 5.00 -21.78 -12.46
N PRO A 311 5.77 -21.09 -11.60
CA PRO A 311 5.79 -21.41 -10.18
C PRO A 311 4.42 -21.20 -9.54
N ALA A 312 4.08 -22.04 -8.57
CA ALA A 312 2.83 -21.88 -7.84
C ALA A 312 2.80 -20.55 -7.07
N SER A 313 1.60 -20.09 -6.76
CA SER A 313 1.37 -18.85 -6.02
C SER A 313 2.21 -18.71 -4.72
N PRO A 314 2.28 -19.74 -3.84
CA PRO A 314 3.16 -19.71 -2.67
C PRO A 314 4.66 -19.61 -3.01
N THR A 315 5.09 -20.21 -4.12
CA THR A 315 6.49 -20.14 -4.59
C THR A 315 6.87 -18.72 -4.99
N LYS A 316 5.99 -18.05 -5.74
CA LYS A 316 6.21 -16.65 -6.14
C LYS A 316 6.27 -15.72 -4.92
N MET A 317 5.42 -15.95 -3.93
CA MET A 317 5.47 -15.21 -2.65
C MET A 317 6.79 -15.45 -1.90
N ALA A 318 7.29 -16.69 -1.88
CA ALA A 318 8.60 -17.00 -1.31
C ALA A 318 9.74 -16.30 -2.05
N ILE A 319 9.73 -16.31 -3.38
CA ILE A 319 10.69 -15.54 -4.21
C ILE A 319 10.61 -14.05 -3.85
N GLY A 320 9.40 -13.50 -3.66
CA GLY A 320 9.21 -12.12 -3.25
C GLY A 320 9.87 -11.77 -1.92
N LEU A 321 9.70 -12.62 -0.90
CA LEU A 321 10.36 -12.47 0.40
C LEU A 321 11.90 -12.57 0.30
N LEU A 322 12.42 -13.46 -0.55
CA LEU A 322 13.87 -13.59 -0.76
C LEU A 322 14.45 -12.37 -1.50
N LEU A 323 13.72 -11.80 -2.47
CA LEU A 323 14.11 -10.55 -3.14
C LEU A 323 14.09 -9.36 -2.16
N LEU A 324 13.10 -9.32 -1.27
CA LEU A 324 13.04 -8.33 -0.19
C LEU A 324 14.26 -8.45 0.74
N SER A 325 14.61 -9.68 1.15
CA SER A 325 15.82 -9.95 1.94
C SER A 325 17.09 -9.48 1.21
N ALA A 326 17.20 -9.76 -0.10
CA ALA A 326 18.33 -9.33 -0.91
C ALA A 326 18.42 -7.79 -1.00
N GLY A 327 17.29 -7.08 -1.13
CA GLY A 327 17.27 -5.62 -1.11
C GLY A 327 17.71 -5.04 0.23
N PHE A 328 17.28 -5.63 1.34
CA PHE A 328 17.79 -5.26 2.67
C PHE A 328 19.27 -5.60 2.86
N LEU A 329 19.78 -6.66 2.22
CA LEU A 329 21.21 -6.97 2.24
C LEU A 329 22.00 -5.89 1.50
N VAL A 330 21.51 -5.44 0.34
CA VAL A 330 22.12 -4.33 -0.41
C VAL A 330 22.23 -3.08 0.47
N ILE A 331 21.16 -2.70 1.18
CA ILE A 331 21.22 -1.51 2.04
C ILE A 331 22.08 -1.73 3.28
N ALA A 332 22.06 -2.92 3.90
CA ALA A 332 22.91 -3.26 5.04
C ALA A 332 24.42 -3.21 4.69
N LEU A 333 24.79 -3.50 3.44
CA LEU A 333 26.14 -3.32 2.93
C LEU A 333 26.45 -1.85 2.60
N GLY A 334 25.49 -1.12 2.05
CA GLY A 334 25.63 0.31 1.74
C GLY A 334 25.90 1.15 2.98
N VAL A 335 25.17 0.91 4.07
CA VAL A 335 25.32 1.70 5.31
C VAL A 335 26.65 1.48 6.02
N ARG A 336 27.40 0.41 5.70
CA ARG A 336 28.76 0.20 6.23
C ARG A 336 29.80 1.17 5.66
N GLN A 337 29.48 1.85 4.56
CA GLN A 337 30.33 2.88 3.96
C GLN A 337 30.12 4.25 4.62
N ILE A 338 29.10 4.38 5.49
CA ILE A 338 28.89 5.59 6.26
C ILE A 338 29.99 5.64 7.33
N GLY A 339 30.81 6.68 7.26
CA GLY A 339 31.85 6.99 8.22
C GLY A 339 31.79 8.46 8.61
N ASP A 340 32.81 8.95 9.33
CA ASP A 340 32.84 10.33 9.81
C ASP A 340 32.71 11.34 8.66
N GLY A 341 31.55 12.00 8.59
CA GLY A 341 31.24 12.99 7.55
C GLY A 341 30.95 12.43 6.15
N VAL A 342 30.99 11.11 5.95
CA VAL A 342 30.76 10.47 4.64
C VAL A 342 29.34 9.93 4.56
N LYS A 343 28.56 10.43 3.59
CA LYS A 343 27.23 9.92 3.28
C LYS A 343 27.28 8.81 2.22
N MET A 344 26.32 7.89 2.28
CA MET A 344 26.16 6.80 1.34
C MET A 344 25.59 7.30 -0.01
N SER A 345 26.00 6.67 -1.12
CA SER A 345 25.43 6.96 -2.45
C SER A 345 23.94 6.60 -2.56
N MET A 346 23.17 7.40 -3.30
CA MET A 346 21.76 7.11 -3.63
C MET A 346 21.57 5.78 -4.35
N LEU A 347 22.59 5.30 -5.08
CA LEU A 347 22.51 4.06 -5.86
C LEU A 347 22.17 2.84 -5.00
N TRP A 348 22.58 2.84 -3.72
CA TRP A 348 22.24 1.78 -2.77
C TRP A 348 20.72 1.73 -2.50
N LEU A 349 20.09 2.90 -2.31
CA LEU A 349 18.64 2.99 -2.18
C LEU A 349 17.94 2.61 -3.48
N VAL A 350 18.43 3.09 -4.63
CA VAL A 350 17.86 2.76 -5.95
C VAL A 350 17.89 1.25 -6.19
N ALA A 351 19.01 0.58 -5.92
CA ALA A 351 19.15 -0.87 -6.08
C ALA A 351 18.25 -1.65 -5.11
N MET A 352 18.14 -1.20 -3.85
CA MET A 352 17.23 -1.80 -2.87
C MET A 352 15.77 -1.66 -3.30
N TYR A 353 15.32 -0.46 -3.68
CA TYR A 353 13.95 -0.23 -4.16
C TYR A 353 13.63 -1.07 -5.39
N TRP A 354 14.59 -1.23 -6.30
CA TRP A 354 14.42 -2.09 -7.47
C TRP A 354 14.17 -3.56 -7.06
N LEU A 355 14.99 -4.12 -6.17
CA LEU A 355 14.80 -5.49 -5.66
C LEU A 355 13.48 -5.65 -4.88
N HIS A 356 13.14 -4.68 -4.03
CA HIS A 356 11.89 -4.69 -3.28
C HIS A 356 10.68 -4.65 -4.20
N THR A 357 10.72 -3.83 -5.26
CA THR A 357 9.65 -3.78 -6.26
C THR A 357 9.54 -5.09 -7.03
N LEU A 358 10.66 -5.72 -7.45
CA LEU A 358 10.58 -7.04 -8.06
C LEU A 358 9.95 -8.06 -7.09
N GLY A 359 10.26 -7.97 -5.80
CA GLY A 359 9.64 -8.80 -4.77
C GLY A 359 8.14 -8.54 -4.63
N GLU A 360 7.72 -7.27 -4.64
CA GLU A 360 6.31 -6.86 -4.59
C GLU A 360 5.54 -7.41 -5.80
N LEU A 361 6.11 -7.31 -7.00
CA LEU A 361 5.50 -7.84 -8.22
C LEU A 361 5.34 -9.37 -8.20
N CYS A 362 6.11 -10.08 -7.36
CA CYS A 362 5.93 -11.51 -7.14
C CYS A 362 4.80 -11.84 -6.14
N LEU A 363 4.38 -10.90 -5.29
CA LEU A 363 3.41 -11.12 -4.21
C LEU A 363 2.06 -10.41 -4.45
N SER A 364 2.08 -9.14 -4.86
CA SER A 364 0.93 -8.23 -4.95
C SER A 364 -0.20 -8.72 -5.87
N PRO A 365 0.07 -9.24 -7.10
CA PRO A 365 -0.99 -9.75 -7.98
C PRO A 365 -1.69 -11.01 -7.45
N ILE A 366 -1.07 -11.71 -6.49
CA ILE A 366 -1.51 -13.02 -6.02
C ILE A 366 -2.49 -12.87 -4.86
N GLY A 367 -2.26 -11.94 -3.94
CA GLY A 367 -2.97 -11.86 -2.66
C GLY A 367 -4.50 -11.83 -2.77
N LEU A 368 -5.04 -10.79 -3.39
CA LEU A 368 -6.49 -10.61 -3.53
C LEU A 368 -7.11 -11.66 -4.47
N SER A 369 -6.37 -12.07 -5.51
CA SER A 369 -6.81 -13.10 -6.46
C SER A 369 -6.95 -14.46 -5.79
N LEU A 370 -5.99 -14.83 -4.94
CA LEU A 370 -5.96 -16.12 -4.25
C LEU A 370 -7.05 -16.22 -3.20
N VAL A 371 -7.31 -15.17 -2.42
CA VAL A 371 -8.46 -15.14 -1.50
C VAL A 371 -9.76 -15.31 -2.29
N ASN A 372 -9.93 -14.62 -3.41
CA ASN A 372 -11.15 -14.75 -4.22
C ASN A 372 -11.32 -16.16 -4.84
N LYS A 373 -10.23 -16.81 -5.25
CA LYS A 373 -10.26 -18.16 -5.85
C LYS A 373 -10.42 -19.29 -4.82
N LEU A 374 -9.82 -19.15 -3.65
CA LEU A 374 -9.77 -20.21 -2.63
C LEU A 374 -10.88 -20.10 -1.59
N ALA A 375 -11.42 -18.89 -1.35
CA ALA A 375 -12.43 -18.71 -0.33
C ALA A 375 -13.76 -19.39 -0.71
N PRO A 376 -14.35 -20.19 0.19
CA PRO A 376 -15.73 -20.63 0.03
C PRO A 376 -16.64 -19.41 -0.04
N VAL A 377 -17.67 -19.43 -0.90
CA VAL A 377 -18.59 -18.30 -1.13
C VAL A 377 -19.15 -17.73 0.18
N ARG A 378 -19.48 -18.61 1.14
CA ARG A 378 -19.97 -18.25 2.48
C ARG A 378 -18.98 -17.43 3.31
N PHE A 379 -17.68 -17.66 3.16
CA PHE A 379 -16.61 -17.06 3.96
C PHE A 379 -15.73 -16.09 3.17
N ALA A 380 -16.06 -15.78 1.91
CA ALA A 380 -15.27 -14.90 1.05
C ALA A 380 -15.02 -13.51 1.68
N SER A 381 -16.05 -12.89 2.26
CA SER A 381 -15.92 -11.60 2.96
C SER A 381 -15.10 -11.70 4.24
N LEU A 382 -15.25 -12.80 5.01
CA LEU A 382 -14.47 -13.04 6.22
C LEU A 382 -12.98 -13.25 5.90
N LEU A 383 -12.66 -14.06 4.88
CA LEU A 383 -11.28 -14.33 4.48
C LEU A 383 -10.63 -13.10 3.84
N MET A 384 -11.41 -12.27 3.14
CA MET A 384 -10.96 -10.94 2.72
C MET A 384 -10.64 -10.05 3.93
N ALA A 385 -11.47 -10.10 4.98
CA ALA A 385 -11.19 -9.40 6.23
C ALA A 385 -9.92 -9.90 6.92
N VAL A 386 -9.67 -11.21 6.93
CA VAL A 386 -8.41 -11.80 7.43
C VAL A 386 -7.21 -11.27 6.64
N TRP A 387 -7.32 -11.18 5.32
CA TRP A 387 -6.26 -10.63 4.48
C TRP A 387 -5.94 -9.16 4.80
N PHE A 388 -6.97 -8.31 4.91
CA PHE A 388 -6.78 -6.90 5.30
C PHE A 388 -6.26 -6.75 6.73
N LEU A 389 -6.72 -7.60 7.65
CA LEU A 389 -6.21 -7.61 9.02
C LEU A 389 -4.72 -7.98 9.08
N ALA A 390 -4.28 -8.92 8.25
CA ALA A 390 -2.86 -9.24 8.13
C ALA A 390 -2.04 -8.04 7.61
N ASN A 391 -2.54 -7.29 6.63
CA ASN A 391 -1.88 -6.06 6.16
C ASN A 391 -1.86 -4.96 7.24
N ALA A 392 -2.96 -4.80 7.99
CA ALA A 392 -3.02 -3.86 9.11
C ALA A 392 -2.01 -4.23 10.21
N ALA A 393 -1.92 -5.51 10.57
CA ALA A 393 -0.93 -6.04 11.50
C ALA A 393 0.50 -5.84 10.99
N ALA A 394 0.73 -6.04 9.69
CA ALA A 394 2.04 -5.82 9.06
C ALA A 394 2.51 -4.37 9.20
N ASN A 395 1.62 -3.41 8.95
CA ASN A 395 1.94 -1.97 9.05
C ASN A 395 2.18 -1.54 10.50
N TRP A 396 1.39 -2.04 11.45
CA TRP A 396 1.66 -1.81 12.86
C TRP A 396 3.03 -2.41 13.24
N PHE A 397 3.29 -3.65 12.83
CA PHE A 397 4.56 -4.30 13.08
C PHE A 397 5.74 -3.56 12.41
N ALA A 398 5.55 -2.98 11.22
CA ALA A 398 6.51 -2.10 10.57
C ALA A 398 6.90 -0.92 11.47
N GLY A 399 5.91 -0.26 12.08
CA GLY A 399 6.15 0.85 13.00
C GLY A 399 6.91 0.45 14.27
N ILE A 400 6.58 -0.72 14.83
CA ILE A 400 7.32 -1.29 15.97
C ILE A 400 8.78 -1.57 15.57
N LEU A 401 8.98 -2.22 14.43
CA LEU A 401 10.31 -2.55 13.92
C LEU A 401 11.13 -1.30 13.63
N ALA A 402 10.52 -0.28 13.02
CA ALA A 402 11.14 1.01 12.75
C ALA A 402 11.53 1.76 14.04
N GLY A 403 10.86 1.50 15.15
CA GLY A 403 11.22 2.03 16.47
C GLY A 403 12.55 1.51 17.02
N PHE A 404 13.12 0.44 16.44
CA PHE A 404 14.47 -0.03 16.74
C PHE A 404 15.57 0.66 15.91
N TYR A 405 15.23 1.70 15.14
CA TYR A 405 16.21 2.50 14.42
C TYR A 405 17.18 3.15 15.43
N PRO A 406 18.50 2.91 15.34
CA PRO A 406 19.46 3.43 16.30
C PRO A 406 19.61 4.95 16.17
N GLU A 407 19.58 5.65 17.30
CA GLU A 407 19.67 7.11 17.38
C GLU A 407 20.73 7.53 18.39
N ALA A 408 21.55 8.53 18.02
CA ALA A 408 22.61 9.03 18.87
C ALA A 408 22.03 9.63 20.16
N GLY A 409 22.64 9.29 21.31
CA GLY A 409 22.20 9.79 22.62
C GLY A 409 20.99 9.06 23.22
N ARG A 410 20.44 8.04 22.54
CA ARG A 410 19.41 7.14 23.10
C ARG A 410 19.99 5.77 23.47
N PRO A 411 19.37 5.05 24.42
CA PRO A 411 19.74 3.67 24.72
C PRO A 411 19.66 2.80 23.45
N LEU A 412 20.64 1.91 23.28
CA LEU A 412 20.67 1.02 22.13
C LEU A 412 19.45 0.08 22.15
N PRO A 413 18.67 0.01 21.05
CA PRO A 413 17.52 -0.86 20.98
C PRO A 413 17.92 -2.34 21.08
N VAL A 414 17.09 -3.14 21.75
CA VAL A 414 17.27 -4.59 21.87
C VAL A 414 16.05 -5.29 21.29
N PHE A 415 16.27 -6.15 20.29
CA PHE A 415 15.24 -6.99 19.69
C PHE A 415 15.54 -8.45 19.97
N MET A 416 14.65 -9.13 20.72
CA MET A 416 14.81 -10.55 21.07
C MET A 416 16.19 -10.91 21.67
N GLY A 417 16.75 -10.03 22.50
CA GLY A 417 18.08 -10.21 23.11
C GLY A 417 19.25 -9.82 22.21
N TRP A 418 19.02 -9.45 20.95
CA TRP A 418 20.03 -8.91 20.07
C TRP A 418 20.06 -7.37 20.14
N GLN A 419 21.22 -6.81 20.47
CA GLN A 419 21.43 -5.37 20.58
C GLN A 419 21.75 -4.78 19.20
N ILE A 420 20.94 -3.82 18.77
CA ILE A 420 21.10 -3.11 17.50
C ILE A 420 22.00 -1.91 17.76
N SER A 421 23.29 -2.05 17.42
CA SER A 421 24.32 -1.07 17.77
C SER A 421 24.51 -0.01 16.69
N ASN A 422 24.16 -0.32 15.45
CA ASN A 422 24.33 0.56 14.29
C ASN A 422 23.29 0.26 13.18
N LEU A 423 23.31 1.05 12.11
CA LEU A 423 22.39 0.90 10.97
C LEU A 423 22.54 -0.45 10.25
N ALA A 424 23.74 -1.03 10.19
CA ALA A 424 23.94 -2.33 9.56
C ALA A 424 23.24 -3.45 10.35
N ASP A 425 23.31 -3.41 11.69
CA ASP A 425 22.54 -4.32 12.55
C ASP A 425 21.04 -4.13 12.32
N PHE A 426 20.57 -2.88 12.31
CA PHE A 426 19.16 -2.57 12.08
C PHE A 426 18.65 -3.13 10.75
N PHE A 427 19.37 -2.96 9.64
CA PHE A 427 18.93 -3.50 8.36
C PHE A 427 19.10 -5.02 8.26
N THR A 428 20.09 -5.59 8.95
CA THR A 428 20.29 -7.05 9.03
C THR A 428 19.09 -7.75 9.70
N LEU A 429 18.38 -7.08 10.62
CA LEU A 429 17.11 -7.57 11.15
C LEU A 429 16.12 -7.96 10.04
N PHE A 430 15.94 -7.09 9.06
CA PHE A 430 15.03 -7.32 7.95
C PHE A 430 15.56 -8.35 6.96
N VAL A 431 16.89 -8.42 6.77
CA VAL A 431 17.53 -9.50 5.99
C VAL A 431 17.16 -10.86 6.55
N VAL A 432 17.41 -11.07 7.85
CA VAL A 432 17.15 -12.36 8.52
C VAL A 432 15.66 -12.67 8.54
N MET A 433 14.82 -11.70 8.90
CA MET A 433 13.37 -11.87 8.97
C MET A 433 12.77 -12.28 7.63
N ALA A 434 13.07 -11.53 6.57
CA ALA A 434 12.55 -11.81 5.23
C ALA A 434 13.15 -13.10 4.64
N PHE A 435 14.42 -13.39 4.91
CA PHE A 435 15.07 -14.63 4.48
C PHE A 435 14.43 -15.86 5.13
N VAL A 436 14.29 -15.86 6.46
CA VAL A 436 13.69 -16.98 7.20
C VAL A 436 12.24 -17.17 6.78
N ALA A 437 11.45 -16.10 6.67
CA ALA A 437 10.08 -16.17 6.19
C ALA A 437 10.00 -16.75 4.76
N GLY A 438 10.86 -16.27 3.85
CA GLY A 438 10.93 -16.75 2.47
C GLY A 438 11.36 -18.22 2.37
N ALA A 439 12.39 -18.62 3.12
CA ALA A 439 12.89 -19.99 3.14
C ALA A 439 11.86 -20.97 3.72
N VAL A 440 11.22 -20.62 4.83
CA VAL A 440 10.15 -21.46 5.43
C VAL A 440 8.97 -21.57 4.47
N LEU A 441 8.52 -20.48 3.84
CA LEU A 441 7.44 -20.54 2.86
C LEU A 441 7.81 -21.38 1.64
N LEU A 442 9.07 -21.31 1.18
CA LEU A 442 9.56 -22.12 0.07
C LEU A 442 9.51 -23.61 0.42
N LEU A 443 9.87 -23.99 1.64
CA LEU A 443 9.75 -25.38 2.13
C LEU A 443 8.29 -25.83 2.24
N LEU A 444 7.39 -24.95 2.69
CA LEU A 444 5.96 -25.25 2.83
C LEU A 444 5.20 -25.27 1.49
N THR A 445 5.78 -24.69 0.44
CA THR A 445 5.13 -24.52 -0.87
C THR A 445 4.54 -25.82 -1.42
N GLY A 446 5.29 -26.93 -1.36
CA GLY A 446 4.80 -28.22 -1.89
C GLY A 446 3.58 -28.76 -1.14
N VAL A 447 3.47 -28.48 0.16
CA VAL A 447 2.30 -28.86 0.98
C VAL A 447 1.13 -27.94 0.69
N LEU A 448 1.37 -26.63 0.63
CA LEU A 448 0.33 -25.63 0.35
C LEU A 448 -0.28 -25.84 -1.04
N GLN A 449 0.55 -26.10 -2.05
CA GLN A 449 0.10 -26.35 -3.41
C GLN A 449 -0.81 -27.58 -3.51
N LYS A 450 -0.52 -28.65 -2.76
CA LYS A 450 -1.41 -29.83 -2.68
C LYS A 450 -2.76 -29.46 -2.05
N ARG A 451 -2.76 -28.66 -0.98
CA ARG A 451 -3.97 -28.18 -0.28
C ARG A 451 -4.77 -27.12 -1.04
N MET A 452 -4.21 -26.54 -2.10
CA MET A 452 -4.97 -25.68 -3.02
C MET A 452 -5.90 -26.47 -3.94
N HIS A 453 -5.76 -27.81 -4.01
CA HIS A 453 -6.64 -28.70 -4.78
C HIS A 453 -6.77 -28.28 -6.26
N GLY A 454 -5.63 -28.03 -6.90
CA GLY A 454 -5.54 -27.74 -8.35
C GLY A 454 -5.72 -26.27 -8.74
N VAL A 455 -6.04 -25.38 -7.79
CA VAL A 455 -6.12 -23.93 -8.04
C VAL A 455 -4.70 -23.37 -8.20
N ARG A 456 -4.44 -22.64 -9.30
CA ARG A 456 -3.15 -21.98 -9.60
C ARG A 456 -3.22 -20.47 -9.40
#